data_AF-A0A5N6PYB5-F1
#
_entry.id   AF-A0A5N6PYB5-F1
#
_cell.length_a   1.000
_cell.length_b   1.000
_cell.length_c   1.000
_cell.angle_alpha   90.00
_cell.angle_beta   90.00
_cell.angle_gamma   90.00
#
_symmetry.space_group_name_H-M   'P 1'
#
loop_
_entity.id
_entity.type
_entity.pdbx_description
1 polymer ?
#
loop_
_entity_poly.entity_id
_entity_poly.type
_entity_poly.pdbx_seq_one_letter_code
_entity_poly.pdbx_strand_id
1 'polypeptide(L)'
;MKTKLYHLLEHRAADCRYFVIPVWKGSGYTTMFMQVQMPHILFTGLEDYKARGTQAAPYFTVSHYKEFAETKDLVLIRGDIVFVNKLTDSEAKWLLETAQSFYLNDTRYKLVERFNKKTSEFDFKDVLRALDMPVM
;
A
#
# COMPACT_ATOMS: atom_id res chain seq x y z
N MET A 1 1.52 12.49 -9.57
CA MET A 1 0.09 12.21 -9.32
C MET A 1 -0.70 13.51 -9.43
N LYS A 2 -1.93 13.48 -9.96
CA LYS A 2 -2.82 14.66 -9.99
C LYS A 2 -3.27 15.06 -8.58
N THR A 3 -3.36 16.35 -8.30
CA THR A 3 -3.65 16.87 -6.94
C THR A 3 -4.96 16.31 -6.38
N LYS A 4 -6.01 16.23 -7.21
CA LYS A 4 -7.29 15.63 -6.81
C LYS A 4 -7.20 14.17 -6.35
N LEU A 5 -6.32 13.38 -6.97
CA LEU A 5 -6.13 11.97 -6.62
C LEU A 5 -5.37 11.85 -5.30
N TYR A 6 -4.40 12.72 -5.08
CA TYR A 6 -3.69 12.77 -3.81
C TYR A 6 -4.63 13.10 -2.65
N HIS A 7 -5.53 14.09 -2.80
CA HIS A 7 -6.50 14.40 -1.75
C HIS A 7 -7.51 13.28 -1.51
N LEU A 8 -7.90 12.54 -2.56
CA LEU A 8 -8.73 11.34 -2.38
C LEU A 8 -8.00 10.26 -1.57
N LEU A 9 -6.73 9.99 -1.89
CA LEU A 9 -5.87 9.08 -1.12
C LEU A 9 -5.75 9.53 0.34
N GLU A 10 -5.44 10.81 0.56
CA GLU A 10 -5.27 11.43 1.88
C GLU A 10 -6.55 11.32 2.71
N HIS A 11 -7.71 11.66 2.12
CA HIS A 11 -9.01 11.56 2.77
C HIS A 11 -9.34 10.12 3.16
N ARG A 12 -9.17 9.16 2.25
CA ARG A 12 -9.45 7.74 2.49
C ARG A 12 -8.52 7.11 3.51
N ALA A 13 -7.27 7.57 3.56
CA ALA A 13 -6.28 7.12 4.51
C ALA A 13 -6.51 7.66 5.92
N ALA A 14 -7.21 8.79 6.09
CA ALA A 14 -7.45 9.38 7.41
C ALA A 14 -8.08 8.37 8.39
N ASP A 15 -9.09 7.63 7.92
CA ASP A 15 -9.86 6.63 8.68
C ASP A 15 -9.46 5.18 8.39
N CYS A 16 -8.75 4.92 7.30
CA CYS A 16 -8.32 3.58 6.91
C CYS A 16 -6.81 3.60 6.63
N ARG A 17 -6.00 3.47 7.67
CA ARG A 17 -4.53 3.62 7.59
C ARG A 17 -3.80 2.34 7.24
N TYR A 18 -4.45 1.19 7.37
CA TYR A 18 -3.79 -0.10 7.28
C TYR A 18 -4.29 -0.93 6.11
N PHE A 19 -3.42 -1.70 5.48
CA PHE A 19 -3.85 -2.72 4.53
C PHE A 19 -2.77 -3.79 4.36
N VAL A 20 -3.10 -4.85 3.64
CA VAL A 20 -2.16 -5.89 3.27
C VAL A 20 -2.18 -6.11 1.76
N ILE A 21 -1.00 -6.26 1.16
CA ILE A 21 -0.84 -6.47 -0.28
C ILE A 21 0.07 -7.68 -0.51
N PRO A 22 -0.38 -8.72 -1.24
CA PRO A 22 0.48 -9.81 -1.67
C PRO A 22 1.42 -9.34 -2.78
N VAL A 23 2.71 -9.63 -2.68
CA VAL A 23 3.71 -9.44 -3.73
C VAL A 23 4.11 -10.81 -4.26
N TRP A 24 3.85 -11.08 -5.53
CA TRP A 24 4.14 -12.37 -6.15
C TRP A 24 5.65 -12.63 -6.26
N LYS A 25 6.07 -13.84 -5.90
CA LYS A 25 7.47 -14.30 -5.86
C LYS A 25 7.73 -15.53 -6.74
N GLY A 26 6.88 -15.75 -7.76
CA GLY A 26 7.03 -16.85 -8.72
C GLY A 26 6.24 -18.11 -8.34
N SER A 27 6.46 -18.65 -7.14
CA SER A 27 5.77 -19.86 -6.64
C SER A 27 4.76 -19.59 -5.52
N GLY A 28 4.57 -18.32 -5.16
CA GLY A 28 3.69 -17.86 -4.09
C GLY A 28 3.80 -16.36 -3.92
N TYR A 29 3.41 -15.84 -2.76
CA TYR A 29 3.51 -14.41 -2.46
C TYR A 29 4.11 -14.15 -1.08
N THR A 30 4.80 -13.02 -0.94
CA THR A 30 5.09 -12.42 0.35
C THR A 30 4.04 -11.35 0.62
N THR A 31 3.46 -11.34 1.82
CA THR A 31 2.48 -10.31 2.18
C THR A 31 3.18 -9.10 2.78
N MET A 32 2.90 -7.92 2.24
CA MET A 32 3.35 -6.64 2.76
C MET A 32 2.24 -6.04 3.62
N PHE A 33 2.58 -5.66 4.85
CA PHE A 33 1.76 -4.81 5.68
C PHE A 33 2.02 -3.35 5.31
N MET A 34 0.97 -2.64 4.92
CA MET A 34 1.03 -1.24 4.51
C MET A 34 0.45 -0.34 5.60
N GLN A 35 1.17 0.73 5.92
CA GLN A 35 0.72 1.79 6.82
C GLN A 35 0.74 3.13 6.05
N VAL A 36 -0.42 3.71 5.82
CA VAL A 36 -0.59 5.01 5.17
C VAL A 36 -0.63 6.08 6.26
N GLN A 37 0.47 6.82 6.38
CA GLN A 37 0.69 7.90 7.35
C GLN A 37 1.07 9.16 6.59
N MET A 38 0.07 9.79 5.97
CA MET A 38 0.31 10.90 5.03
C MET A 38 1.22 11.98 5.65
N PRO A 39 2.24 12.46 4.90
CA PRO A 39 2.47 12.24 3.47
C PRO A 39 3.25 10.96 3.10
N HIS A 40 3.47 10.06 4.05
CA HIS A 40 4.26 8.84 3.88
C HIS A 40 3.42 7.57 3.78
N ILE A 41 3.95 6.55 3.08
CA ILE A 41 3.44 5.18 3.11
C ILE A 41 4.61 4.25 3.45
N LEU A 42 4.40 3.38 4.44
CA LEU A 42 5.39 2.41 4.88
C LEU A 42 4.91 1.01 4.47
N PHE A 43 5.81 0.23 3.87
CA PHE A 43 5.56 -1.16 3.53
C PHE A 43 6.54 -2.05 4.28
N THR A 44 6.04 -2.84 5.21
CA THR A 44 6.82 -3.75 6.05
C THR A 44 6.43 -5.19 5.73
N GLY A 45 7.38 -6.12 5.68
CA GLY A 45 7.03 -7.54 5.54
C GLY A 45 6.10 -7.97 6.68
N LEU A 46 4.95 -8.59 6.38
CA LEU A 46 3.95 -8.91 7.40
C LEU A 46 4.49 -9.84 8.49
N GLU A 47 5.31 -10.82 8.11
CA GLU A 47 5.91 -11.76 9.07
C GLU A 47 6.95 -11.07 9.97
N ASP A 48 7.74 -10.14 9.44
CA ASP A 48 8.67 -9.34 10.25
C ASP A 48 7.92 -8.41 11.21
N TYR A 49 6.80 -7.82 10.75
CA TYR A 49 5.94 -7.00 11.59
C TYR A 49 5.29 -7.81 12.71
N LYS A 50 4.81 -9.02 12.42
CA LYS A 50 4.28 -9.93 13.47
C LYS A 50 5.35 -10.29 14.51
N ALA A 51 6.59 -10.51 14.07
CA ALA A 51 7.69 -10.90 14.94
C ALA A 51 8.24 -9.75 15.81
N ARG A 52 8.25 -8.51 15.30
CA ARG A 52 8.96 -7.37 15.94
C ARG A 52 8.06 -6.16 16.22
N GLY A 53 6.81 -6.18 15.79
CA GLY A 53 5.89 -5.05 15.91
C GLY A 53 6.43 -3.79 15.26
N THR A 54 6.33 -2.67 15.97
CA THR A 54 6.79 -1.34 15.50
C THR A 54 8.30 -1.21 15.38
N GLN A 55 9.08 -2.19 15.84
CA GLN A 55 10.53 -2.23 15.65
C GLN A 55 10.94 -2.87 14.31
N ALA A 56 9.98 -3.43 13.56
CA ALA A 56 10.23 -3.92 12.21
C ALA A 56 10.49 -2.74 11.26
N ALA A 57 11.65 -2.74 10.60
CA ALA A 57 11.97 -1.74 9.59
C ALA A 57 11.15 -1.96 8.32
N PRO A 58 10.63 -0.89 7.69
CA PRO A 58 9.94 -1.01 6.41
C PRO A 58 10.92 -1.46 5.32
N TYR A 59 10.42 -2.27 4.41
CA TYR A 59 11.17 -2.74 3.24
C TYR A 59 11.21 -1.66 2.15
N PHE A 60 10.14 -0.86 2.10
CA PHE A 60 9.93 0.19 1.11
C PHE A 60 9.17 1.33 1.77
N THR A 61 9.62 2.57 1.54
CA THR A 61 8.96 3.78 2.01
C THR A 61 8.61 4.67 0.84
N VAL A 62 7.49 5.37 0.93
CA VAL A 62 7.02 6.28 -0.11
C VAL A 62 6.74 7.63 0.50
N SER A 63 7.18 8.70 -0.15
CA SER A 63 6.94 10.09 0.26
C SER A 63 6.26 10.87 -0.85
N HIS A 64 5.27 11.69 -0.48
CA HIS A 64 4.56 12.57 -1.39
C HIS A 64 4.93 14.03 -1.14
N TYR A 65 5.33 14.73 -2.20
CA TYR A 65 5.76 16.12 -2.19
C TYR A 65 4.70 16.99 -2.89
N LYS A 66 4.11 17.93 -2.14
CA LYS A 66 2.96 18.75 -2.53
C LYS A 66 3.31 20.15 -3.06
N GLU A 67 4.59 20.47 -3.18
CA GLU A 67 5.10 21.81 -3.51
C GLU A 67 4.59 22.32 -4.87
N PHE A 68 4.21 21.41 -5.78
CA PHE A 68 3.65 21.71 -7.09
C PHE A 68 2.14 21.46 -7.19
N ALA A 69 1.47 21.13 -6.10
CA ALA A 69 0.06 20.75 -6.11
C ALA A 69 -0.84 21.92 -6.53
N GLU A 70 -0.60 23.12 -5.98
CA GLU A 70 -1.39 24.32 -6.24
C GLU A 70 -1.05 24.97 -7.58
N THR A 71 0.23 25.01 -7.94
CA THR A 71 0.71 25.77 -9.11
C THR A 71 0.76 24.93 -10.40
N LYS A 72 0.85 23.61 -10.30
CA LYS A 72 1.01 22.70 -11.46
C LYS A 72 0.04 21.52 -11.47
N ASP A 73 -0.90 21.45 -10.52
CA ASP A 73 -1.81 20.30 -10.35
C ASP A 73 -1.02 18.96 -10.34
N LEU A 74 0.09 18.95 -9.58
CA LEU A 74 1.04 17.85 -9.56
C LEU A 74 1.62 17.63 -8.14
N VAL A 75 1.47 16.40 -7.65
CA VAL A 75 2.16 15.88 -6.48
C VAL A 75 3.25 14.91 -6.95
N LEU A 76 4.49 15.12 -6.51
CA LEU A 76 5.60 14.22 -6.80
C LEU A 76 5.62 13.07 -5.80
N ILE A 77 6.04 11.89 -6.25
CA ILE A 77 6.10 10.69 -5.44
C ILE A 77 7.51 10.12 -5.55
N ARG A 78 8.13 9.87 -4.40
CA ARG A 78 9.41 9.17 -4.29
C ARG A 78 9.21 7.88 -3.52
N GLY A 79 9.75 6.80 -4.05
CA GLY A 79 9.84 5.53 -3.34
C GLY A 79 11.30 5.21 -3.05
N ASP A 80 11.61 4.81 -1.82
CA ASP A 80 12.95 4.41 -1.37
C ASP A 80 12.89 2.95 -0.88
N ILE A 81 13.62 2.07 -1.58
CA ILE A 81 13.75 0.65 -1.19
C ILE A 81 14.83 0.55 -0.13
N VAL A 82 14.44 0.15 1.08
CA VAL A 82 15.34 0.02 2.24
C VAL A 82 16.04 -1.34 2.24
N PHE A 83 15.32 -2.40 1.88
CA PHE A 83 15.86 -3.76 1.80
C PHE A 83 15.90 -4.25 0.36
N VAL A 84 16.97 -3.91 -0.36
CA VAL A 84 17.21 -4.27 -1.77
C VAL A 84 17.30 -5.79 -2.02
N ASN A 85 17.50 -6.60 -0.98
CA ASN A 85 17.46 -8.05 -1.07
C ASN A 85 16.06 -8.65 -0.88
N LYS A 86 15.07 -7.84 -0.49
CA LYS A 86 13.68 -8.27 -0.25
C LYS A 86 12.71 -7.77 -1.33
N LEU A 87 12.98 -6.60 -1.89
CA LEU A 87 12.19 -5.99 -2.95
C LEU A 87 13.10 -5.54 -4.09
N THR A 88 12.73 -5.93 -5.30
CA THR A 88 13.28 -5.37 -6.53
C THR A 88 12.58 -4.07 -6.91
N ASP A 89 13.18 -3.28 -7.79
CA ASP A 89 12.59 -2.04 -8.31
C ASP A 89 11.21 -2.27 -8.95
N SER A 90 11.06 -3.37 -9.70
CA SER A 90 9.80 -3.73 -10.36
C SER A 90 8.71 -4.08 -9.35
N GLU A 91 9.07 -4.82 -8.29
CA GLU A 91 8.13 -5.16 -7.21
C GLU A 91 7.73 -3.93 -6.40
N ALA A 92 8.68 -3.05 -6.08
CA ALA A 92 8.39 -1.81 -5.35
C ALA A 92 7.48 -0.87 -6.15
N LYS A 93 7.74 -0.72 -7.45
CA LYS A 93 6.86 0.04 -8.36
C LYS A 93 5.46 -0.56 -8.40
N TRP A 94 5.35 -1.87 -8.63
CA TRP A 94 4.07 -2.56 -8.67
C TRP A 94 3.31 -2.44 -7.34
N LEU A 95 4.01 -2.52 -6.21
CA LEU A 95 3.43 -2.39 -4.87
C LEU A 95 2.86 -0.98 -4.65
N LEU A 96 3.56 0.07 -5.08
CA LEU A 96 3.06 1.45 -5.04
C LEU A 96 1.82 1.64 -5.93
N GLU A 97 1.86 1.16 -7.17
CA GLU A 97 0.73 1.24 -8.09
C GLU A 97 -0.49 0.47 -7.56
N THR A 98 -0.25 -0.68 -6.94
CA THR A 98 -1.30 -1.50 -6.31
C THR A 98 -1.91 -0.80 -5.10
N ALA A 99 -1.08 -0.24 -4.21
CA ALA A 99 -1.54 0.55 -3.07
C ALA A 99 -2.42 1.73 -3.51
N GLN A 100 -1.96 2.49 -4.51
CA GLN A 100 -2.75 3.57 -5.10
C GLN A 100 -4.06 3.05 -5.70
N SER A 101 -4.04 1.93 -6.40
CA SER A 101 -5.25 1.36 -6.98
C SER A 101 -6.30 1.00 -5.91
N PHE A 102 -5.89 0.39 -4.80
CA PHE A 102 -6.80 0.07 -3.71
C PHE A 102 -7.42 1.31 -3.05
N TYR A 103 -6.67 2.40 -2.92
CA TYR A 103 -7.19 3.62 -2.29
C TYR A 103 -7.92 4.53 -3.27
N LEU A 104 -7.62 4.51 -4.56
CA LEU A 104 -8.20 5.44 -5.54
C LEU A 104 -9.38 4.85 -6.31
N ASN A 105 -9.54 3.52 -6.34
CA ASN A 105 -10.69 2.88 -6.98
C ASN A 105 -11.77 2.55 -5.94
N ASP A 106 -13.01 3.01 -6.17
CA ASP A 106 -14.13 2.86 -5.23
C ASP A 106 -14.45 1.41 -4.89
N THR A 107 -14.39 0.51 -5.87
CA THR A 107 -14.67 -0.92 -5.67
C THR A 107 -13.57 -1.57 -4.83
N ARG A 108 -12.30 -1.31 -5.16
CA ARG A 108 -11.16 -1.86 -4.40
C ARG A 108 -11.06 -1.27 -3.00
N TYR A 109 -11.43 -0.01 -2.82
CA TYR A 109 -11.37 0.66 -1.51
C TYR A 109 -12.29 0.01 -0.48
N LYS A 110 -13.39 -0.63 -0.88
CA LYS A 110 -14.24 -1.41 0.03
C LYS A 110 -13.48 -2.50 0.78
N LEU A 111 -12.44 -3.09 0.17
CA LEU A 111 -11.59 -4.08 0.85
C LEU A 111 -10.70 -3.43 1.91
N VAL A 112 -10.18 -2.23 1.63
CA VAL A 112 -9.42 -1.43 2.59
C VAL A 112 -10.31 -1.01 3.76
N GLU A 113 -11.52 -0.52 3.50
CA GLU A 113 -12.47 -0.16 4.55
C GLU A 113 -12.85 -1.36 5.40
N ARG A 114 -13.12 -2.52 4.78
CA ARG A 114 -13.44 -3.74 5.52
C ARG A 114 -12.28 -4.15 6.42
N PHE A 115 -11.04 -4.10 5.92
CA PHE A 115 -9.85 -4.41 6.72
C PHE A 115 -9.74 -3.52 7.97
N ASN A 116 -9.97 -2.21 7.85
CA ASN A 116 -9.79 -1.25 8.96
C ASN A 116 -11.00 -1.16 9.91
N LYS A 117 -12.23 -1.26 9.39
CA LYS A 117 -13.46 -0.96 10.13
C LYS A 117 -14.29 -2.19 10.47
N LYS A 118 -14.09 -3.31 9.77
CA LYS A 118 -14.88 -4.55 9.89
C LYS A 118 -13.97 -5.78 9.78
N THR A 119 -12.88 -5.80 10.54
CA THR A 119 -11.79 -6.78 10.39
C THR A 119 -12.27 -8.24 10.47
N SER A 120 -13.32 -8.53 11.24
CA SER A 120 -13.93 -9.88 11.31
C SER A 120 -14.58 -10.36 10.00
N GLU A 121 -14.96 -9.44 9.11
CA GLU A 121 -15.54 -9.75 7.79
C GLU A 121 -14.48 -9.78 6.68
N PHE A 122 -13.23 -9.43 6.98
CA PHE A 122 -12.16 -9.38 5.99
C PHE A 122 -11.65 -10.78 5.65
N ASP A 123 -11.71 -11.13 4.36
CA ASP A 123 -11.09 -12.33 3.81
C ASP A 123 -9.95 -11.93 2.86
N PHE A 124 -8.74 -12.38 3.14
CA PHE A 124 -7.57 -12.13 2.31
C PHE A 124 -7.72 -12.70 0.89
N LYS A 125 -8.54 -13.74 0.70
CA LYS A 125 -8.84 -14.29 -0.64
C LYS A 125 -9.51 -13.28 -1.55
N ASP A 126 -10.27 -12.32 -1.00
CA ASP A 126 -10.85 -11.23 -1.79
C ASP A 126 -9.77 -10.31 -2.37
N VAL A 127 -8.66 -10.11 -1.66
CA VAL A 127 -7.51 -9.33 -2.15
C VAL A 127 -6.81 -10.06 -3.28
N LEU A 128 -6.60 -11.38 -3.14
CA LEU A 128 -6.02 -12.20 -4.20
C LEU A 128 -6.87 -12.15 -5.47
N ARG A 129 -8.19 -12.31 -5.35
CA ARG A 129 -9.12 -12.20 -6.49
C ARG A 129 -9.10 -10.81 -7.13
N ALA A 130 -9.06 -9.74 -6.33
CA ALA A 130 -9.01 -8.36 -6.85
C ALA A 130 -7.72 -8.05 -7.64
N LEU A 131 -6.69 -8.87 -7.48
CA LEU A 131 -5.39 -8.79 -8.15
C LEU A 131 -5.16 -9.92 -9.15
N ASP A 132 -6.18 -10.71 -9.46
CA ASP A 132 -6.12 -11.85 -10.37
C ASP A 132 -5.01 -12.86 -10.00
N MET A 133 -4.74 -13.01 -8.70
CA MET A 133 -3.74 -13.95 -8.19
C MET A 133 -4.35 -15.33 -7.91
N PRO A 134 -3.56 -16.42 -8.02
CA PRO A 134 -4.01 -17.76 -7.68
C PRO A 134 -4.55 -17.83 -6.24
N VAL A 135 -5.79 -18.30 -6.11
CA VAL A 135 -6.41 -18.61 -4.82
C VAL A 135 -6.25 -20.11 -4.59
N MET A 136 -5.34 -20.49 -3.69
CA MET A 136 -5.23 -21.88 -3.23
C MET A 136 -6.31 -22.22 -2.20
#